data_AF-A0A840MEN2-F1
#
_entry.id   AF-A0A840MEN2-F1
#
_cell.length_a   1.000
_cell.length_b   1.000
_cell.length_c   1.000
_cell.angle_alpha   90.00
_cell.angle_beta   90.00
_cell.angle_gamma   90.00
#
_symmetry.space_group_name_H-M   'P 1'
#
loop_
_entity.id
_entity.type
_entity.pdbx_description
1 polymer ?
#
loop_
_entity_poly.entity_id
_entity_poly.type
_entity_poly.pdbx_seq_one_letter_code
_entity_poly.pdbx_strand_id
1 'polypeptide(L)'
;MKHVNSTRHPDFYISHKGSAMTIGDHQESFYGKRVLTYQPDKPLQPLETHVYRIATEYDDERSLLDLLTSFLDQVETSKLDSLIIGMWTDAYESSPQPVLDLLIERRDALPALRALFIGDITYEECEISWIIQGSYQPLLNAFPSLEVLRIRGSNGLEIAPFEHANLCELAIECGGLPVAIVHNLTQSRLPRLAHLELWLGTDEYGFDGGVDDYAKLLTALDASRLRYLGLKDADIADDVAIWVASQPWLAEIDTLDLSMGTLGDAGAAALFASDYVRQLKRLDVSHHYMSDEWMEKLQSLPIEVIADEQLEADEDDWRYVAVGE
;
A
#
# COMPACT_ATOMS: atom_id res chain seq x y z
N MET A 1 -38.57 -11.94 -19.17
CA MET A 1 -37.75 -10.73 -19.30
C MET A 1 -37.33 -10.23 -17.92
N LYS A 2 -36.16 -10.65 -17.44
CA LYS A 2 -35.27 -9.90 -16.54
C LYS A 2 -33.88 -10.50 -16.81
N HIS A 3 -33.16 -9.90 -17.76
CA HIS A 3 -31.75 -10.18 -17.94
C HIS A 3 -31.02 -9.47 -16.81
N VAL A 4 -30.49 -10.25 -15.87
CA VAL A 4 -29.48 -9.75 -14.93
C VAL A 4 -28.17 -9.76 -15.71
N ASN A 5 -27.70 -8.57 -16.07
CA ASN A 5 -26.36 -8.37 -16.61
C ASN A 5 -25.35 -8.76 -15.53
N SER A 6 -24.75 -9.93 -15.69
CA SER A 6 -23.50 -10.28 -15.03
C SER A 6 -22.41 -9.38 -15.60
N THR A 7 -22.13 -8.28 -14.91
CA THR A 7 -20.87 -7.55 -15.08
C THR A 7 -19.77 -8.45 -14.54
N ARG A 8 -19.10 -9.16 -15.46
CA ARG A 8 -17.80 -9.78 -15.18
C ARG A 8 -16.84 -8.65 -14.81
N HIS A 9 -16.49 -8.57 -13.54
CA HIS A 9 -15.33 -7.81 -13.10
C HIS A 9 -14.08 -8.51 -13.66
N PRO A 10 -13.14 -7.80 -14.28
CA PRO A 10 -11.86 -8.41 -14.63
C PRO A 10 -11.16 -8.78 -13.32
N ASP A 11 -10.68 -10.02 -13.23
CA ASP A 11 -9.79 -10.47 -12.17
C ASP A 11 -8.47 -9.68 -12.28
N PHE A 12 -8.41 -8.52 -11.63
CA PHE A 12 -7.19 -7.70 -11.50
C PHE A 12 -6.24 -8.23 -10.41
N TYR A 13 -6.48 -9.44 -9.90
CA TYR A 13 -5.62 -10.06 -8.91
C TYR A 13 -4.34 -10.57 -9.55
N ILE A 14 -3.33 -9.70 -9.56
CA ILE A 14 -1.94 -10.12 -9.69
C ILE A 14 -1.62 -10.94 -8.44
N SER A 15 -1.39 -12.25 -8.61
CA SER A 15 -0.80 -13.04 -7.54
C SER A 15 0.62 -12.49 -7.33
N HIS A 16 0.84 -11.79 -6.23
CA HIS A 16 2.19 -11.56 -5.72
C HIS A 16 2.71 -12.94 -5.30
N LYS A 17 3.53 -13.55 -6.17
CA LYS A 17 4.33 -14.72 -5.78
C LYS A 17 5.42 -14.18 -4.84
N GLY A 18 5.53 -14.83 -3.69
CA GLY A 18 6.37 -14.39 -2.58
C GLY A 18 7.82 -14.12 -2.96
N SER A 19 8.23 -12.88 -2.72
CA SER A 19 9.29 -12.56 -1.78
C SER A 19 8.69 -11.48 -0.87
N ALA A 20 8.94 -11.52 0.44
CA ALA A 20 8.66 -10.35 1.26
C ALA A 20 9.40 -9.18 0.60
N MET A 21 8.68 -8.22 0.03
CA MET A 21 9.28 -6.97 -0.41
C MET A 21 9.57 -6.18 0.87
N THR A 22 10.69 -6.53 1.51
CA THR A 22 11.49 -5.51 2.16
C THR A 22 11.77 -4.48 1.07
N ILE A 23 11.60 -3.20 1.35
CA ILE A 23 11.75 -2.07 0.42
C ILE A 23 13.16 -1.94 -0.21
N GLY A 24 13.95 -3.00 -0.26
CA GLY A 24 15.27 -3.07 -0.89
C GLY A 24 15.22 -3.19 -2.42
N ASP A 25 14.11 -3.66 -3.00
CA ASP A 25 13.95 -3.76 -4.44
C ASP A 25 12.81 -2.88 -4.96
N HIS A 26 13.01 -2.34 -6.15
CA HIS A 26 12.00 -1.60 -6.87
C HIS A 26 10.85 -2.51 -7.37
N GLN A 27 9.66 -1.94 -7.48
CA GLN A 27 8.50 -2.64 -8.06
C GLN A 27 8.80 -3.14 -9.49
N GLU A 28 8.65 -4.44 -9.76
CA GLU A 28 8.87 -4.99 -11.11
C GLU A 28 7.60 -5.01 -11.97
N SER A 29 6.42 -5.02 -11.34
CA SER A 29 5.12 -4.97 -12.02
C SER A 29 4.13 -4.08 -11.28
N PHE A 30 3.37 -3.25 -12.01
CA PHE A 30 2.33 -2.41 -11.43
C PHE A 30 1.16 -2.31 -12.40
N TYR A 31 -0.07 -2.33 -11.86
CA TYR A 31 -1.31 -2.28 -12.63
C TYR A 31 -1.36 -3.29 -13.80
N GLY A 32 -0.85 -4.51 -13.57
CA GLY A 32 -0.84 -5.62 -14.52
C GLY A 32 0.24 -5.54 -15.60
N LYS A 33 1.18 -4.60 -15.47
CA LYS A 33 2.19 -4.25 -16.48
C LYS A 33 3.58 -4.36 -15.93
N ARG A 34 4.55 -4.57 -16.82
CA ARG A 34 5.96 -4.57 -16.45
C ARG A 34 6.44 -3.13 -16.22
N VAL A 35 7.17 -2.91 -15.15
CA VAL A 35 7.75 -1.59 -14.84
C VAL A 35 9.04 -1.38 -15.63
N LEU A 36 9.23 -0.16 -16.14
CA LEU A 36 10.48 0.33 -16.71
C LEU A 36 10.83 1.70 -16.13
N THR A 37 12.09 1.93 -15.77
CA THR A 37 12.57 3.29 -15.49
C THR A 37 12.66 4.08 -16.80
N TYR A 38 12.04 5.26 -16.83
CA TYR A 38 12.08 6.16 -17.97
C TYR A 38 13.50 6.70 -18.19
N GLN A 39 13.95 6.65 -19.44
CA GLN A 39 15.22 7.22 -19.86
C GLN A 39 14.96 8.05 -21.11
N PRO A 40 15.14 9.39 -21.08
CA PRO A 40 14.76 10.29 -22.17
C PRO A 40 15.36 9.96 -23.53
N ASP A 41 16.55 9.34 -23.56
CA ASP A 41 17.25 9.00 -24.79
C ASP A 41 16.87 7.62 -25.36
N LYS A 42 15.97 6.88 -24.69
CA LYS A 42 15.52 5.55 -25.12
C LYS A 42 14.10 5.60 -25.68
N PRO A 43 13.81 4.79 -26.73
CA PRO A 43 12.46 4.73 -27.28
C PRO A 43 11.47 4.14 -26.28
N LEU A 44 10.30 4.80 -26.18
CA LEU A 44 9.20 4.32 -25.36
C LEU A 44 8.65 2.98 -25.86
N GLN A 45 8.23 2.15 -24.93
CA GLN A 45 7.60 0.85 -25.12
C GLN A 45 6.07 0.99 -25.05
N PRO A 46 5.30 0.03 -25.59
CA PRO A 46 3.85 0.11 -25.61
C PRO A 46 3.24 0.14 -24.20
N LEU A 47 2.40 1.15 -23.96
CA LEU A 47 1.73 1.38 -22.68
C LEU A 47 0.74 0.27 -22.31
N GLU A 48 0.30 -0.57 -23.26
CA GLU A 48 -0.57 -1.71 -22.98
C GLU A 48 0.12 -2.80 -22.14
N THR A 49 1.45 -2.84 -22.16
CA THR A 49 2.26 -3.89 -21.51
C THR A 49 3.27 -3.35 -20.52
N HIS A 50 3.51 -2.03 -20.53
CA HIS A 50 4.52 -1.37 -19.70
C HIS A 50 3.93 -0.18 -18.95
N VAL A 51 4.45 0.03 -17.76
CA VAL A 51 4.27 1.24 -16.96
C VAL A 51 5.64 1.86 -16.68
N TYR A 52 5.69 3.18 -16.68
CA TYR A 52 6.93 3.92 -16.49
C TYR A 52 7.10 4.39 -15.06
N ARG A 53 8.29 4.16 -14.50
CA ARG A 53 8.82 4.84 -13.32
C ARG A 53 9.61 6.06 -13.77
N ILE A 54 9.21 7.23 -13.29
CA ILE A 54 10.00 8.46 -13.42
C ILE A 54 10.78 8.62 -12.12
N ALA A 55 12.10 8.65 -12.18
CA ALA A 55 12.98 8.76 -11.02
C ALA A 55 14.25 9.52 -11.40
N THR A 56 14.81 10.29 -10.47
CA THR A 56 16.14 10.91 -10.60
C THR A 56 17.21 9.94 -10.13
N GLU A 57 18.36 9.95 -10.80
CA GLU A 57 19.60 9.31 -10.31
C GLU A 57 20.46 10.36 -9.59
N TYR A 58 21.39 9.93 -8.71
CA TYR A 58 22.25 10.83 -7.91
C TYR A 58 23.02 11.87 -8.74
N ASP A 59 23.41 11.51 -9.97
CA ASP A 59 24.19 12.37 -10.88
C ASP A 59 23.33 13.04 -11.98
N ASP A 60 21.99 12.96 -11.93
CA ASP A 60 21.13 13.58 -12.95
C ASP A 60 21.09 15.11 -12.77
N GLU A 61 21.44 15.86 -13.81
CA GLU A 61 21.31 17.33 -13.82
C GLU A 61 19.84 17.77 -13.88
N ARG A 62 18.94 16.89 -14.29
CA ARG A 62 17.51 17.18 -14.42
C ARG A 62 16.77 16.88 -13.13
N SER A 63 15.82 17.75 -12.79
CA SER A 63 14.89 17.46 -11.72
C SER A 63 13.89 16.37 -12.13
N LEU A 64 13.27 15.73 -11.14
CA LEU A 64 12.16 14.80 -11.40
C LEU A 64 11.04 15.46 -12.22
N LEU A 65 10.78 16.75 -11.96
CA LEU A 65 9.78 17.53 -12.69
C LEU A 65 10.13 17.68 -14.17
N ASP A 66 11.40 17.90 -14.49
CA ASP A 66 11.89 17.98 -15.87
C ASP A 66 11.76 16.62 -16.59
N LEU A 67 12.10 15.53 -15.89
CA LEU A 67 11.95 14.17 -16.41
C LEU A 67 10.48 13.82 -16.68
N LEU A 68 9.58 14.14 -15.76
CA LEU A 68 8.15 13.91 -15.93
C LEU A 68 7.60 14.76 -17.09
N THR A 69 7.98 16.03 -17.17
CA THR A 69 7.56 16.91 -18.29
C THR A 69 8.02 16.32 -19.62
N SER A 70 9.29 15.94 -19.71
CA SER A 70 9.88 15.31 -20.90
C SER A 70 9.17 14.00 -21.28
N PHE A 71 8.80 13.17 -20.30
CA PHE A 71 8.04 11.95 -20.54
C PHE A 71 6.65 12.23 -21.09
N LEU A 72 5.91 13.15 -20.46
CA LEU A 72 4.55 13.52 -20.87
C LEU A 72 4.50 14.15 -22.27
N ASP A 73 5.56 14.85 -22.70
CA ASP A 73 5.66 15.41 -24.04
C ASP A 73 5.94 14.36 -25.13
N GLN A 74 6.44 13.18 -24.76
CA GLN A 74 6.81 12.11 -25.70
C GLN A 74 5.79 10.97 -25.76
N VAL A 75 5.10 10.71 -24.65
CA VAL A 75 4.15 9.58 -24.55
C VAL A 75 2.79 9.94 -25.15
N GLU A 76 2.05 8.94 -25.64
CA GLU A 76 0.63 9.11 -26.01
C GLU A 76 -0.23 9.19 -24.75
N THR A 77 -0.30 10.38 -24.12
CA THR A 77 -0.95 10.60 -22.81
C THR A 77 -2.40 10.13 -22.74
N SER A 78 -3.11 10.11 -23.87
CA SER A 78 -4.49 9.58 -23.95
C SER A 78 -4.61 8.08 -23.67
N LYS A 79 -3.49 7.34 -23.69
CA LYS A 79 -3.40 5.91 -23.36
C LYS A 79 -2.64 5.63 -22.06
N LEU A 80 -2.09 6.66 -21.41
CA LEU A 80 -1.35 6.50 -20.16
C LEU A 80 -2.34 6.23 -19.01
N ASP A 81 -2.47 4.96 -18.63
CA ASP A 81 -3.38 4.54 -17.55
C ASP A 81 -2.70 4.31 -16.20
N SER A 82 -1.38 4.28 -16.17
CA SER A 82 -0.59 3.97 -14.99
C SER A 82 0.75 4.70 -15.04
N LEU A 83 1.20 5.17 -13.88
CA LEU A 83 2.46 5.90 -13.74
C LEU A 83 3.03 5.64 -12.34
N ILE A 84 4.35 5.50 -12.27
CA ILE A 84 5.09 5.40 -11.02
C ILE A 84 6.01 6.62 -10.91
N ILE A 85 6.02 7.23 -9.73
CA ILE A 85 7.02 8.23 -9.34
C ILE A 85 7.97 7.55 -8.36
N GLY A 86 9.22 7.38 -8.75
CA GLY A 86 10.30 6.88 -7.90
C GLY A 86 11.05 8.02 -7.21
N MET A 87 12.36 7.86 -7.02
CA MET A 87 13.20 8.84 -6.34
C MET A 87 13.12 10.25 -6.92
N TRP A 88 13.02 11.25 -6.04
CA TRP A 88 13.19 12.67 -6.36
C TRP A 88 14.39 13.26 -5.61
N THR A 89 14.90 14.38 -6.11
CA THR A 89 16.04 15.09 -5.52
C THR A 89 15.75 15.45 -4.07
N ASP A 90 16.70 15.10 -3.18
CA ASP A 90 16.63 15.39 -1.75
C ASP A 90 15.29 14.97 -1.11
N ALA A 91 14.86 13.73 -1.33
CA ALA A 91 13.56 13.23 -0.85
C ALA A 91 13.36 13.29 0.67
N TYR A 92 14.43 13.46 1.43
CA TYR A 92 14.44 13.67 2.88
C TYR A 92 14.30 15.16 3.29
N GLU A 93 14.36 16.09 2.33
CA GLU A 93 14.22 17.55 2.55
C GLU A 93 13.10 18.18 1.69
N SER A 94 12.67 17.52 0.62
CA SER A 94 11.69 18.04 -0.32
C SER A 94 10.58 17.03 -0.63
N SER A 95 9.40 17.56 -0.96
CA SER A 95 8.22 16.77 -1.29
C SER A 95 8.02 16.59 -2.80
N PRO A 96 7.28 15.57 -3.24
CA PRO A 96 6.90 15.41 -4.65
C PRO A 96 5.81 16.39 -5.10
N GLN A 97 5.48 17.43 -4.30
CA GLN A 97 4.37 18.35 -4.58
C GLN A 97 4.44 19.00 -5.98
N PRO A 98 5.60 19.47 -6.48
CA PRO A 98 5.68 20.02 -7.83
C PRO A 98 5.29 19.02 -8.92
N VAL A 99 5.57 17.73 -8.69
CA VAL A 99 5.18 16.63 -9.59
C VAL A 99 3.68 16.36 -9.52
N LEU A 100 3.10 16.35 -8.31
CA LEU A 100 1.65 16.23 -8.13
C LEU A 100 0.91 17.40 -8.80
N ASP A 101 1.41 18.62 -8.63
CA ASP A 101 0.85 19.84 -9.23
C ASP A 101 0.87 19.78 -10.76
N LEU A 102 1.97 19.31 -11.35
CA LEU A 102 2.05 19.12 -12.80
C LEU A 102 1.02 18.11 -13.32
N LEU A 103 0.83 16.99 -12.63
CA LEU A 103 -0.21 16.01 -13.00
C LEU A 103 -1.61 16.65 -12.93
N ILE A 104 -1.90 17.42 -11.87
CA ILE A 104 -3.18 18.13 -11.69
C ILE A 104 -3.39 19.18 -12.80
N GLU A 105 -2.35 19.92 -13.18
CA GLU A 105 -2.38 20.89 -14.28
C GLU A 105 -2.68 20.18 -15.61
N ARG A 106 -2.07 19.02 -15.84
CA ARG A 106 -2.20 18.22 -17.07
C ARG A 106 -3.38 17.25 -17.07
N ARG A 107 -4.26 17.26 -16.06
CA ARG A 107 -5.36 16.29 -15.90
C ARG A 107 -6.20 16.05 -17.16
N ASP A 108 -6.50 17.10 -17.92
CA ASP A 108 -7.33 17.02 -19.14
C ASP A 108 -6.62 16.26 -20.28
N ALA A 109 -5.28 16.20 -20.25
CA ALA A 109 -4.47 15.44 -21.19
C ALA A 109 -4.22 13.98 -20.75
N LEU A 110 -4.67 13.61 -19.55
CA LEU A 110 -4.46 12.30 -18.91
C LEU A 110 -5.79 11.55 -18.66
N PRO A 111 -6.70 11.44 -19.65
CA PRO A 111 -8.05 10.90 -19.44
C PRO A 111 -8.07 9.40 -19.10
N ALA A 112 -6.99 8.68 -19.44
CA ALA A 112 -6.85 7.26 -19.21
C ALA A 112 -6.26 6.91 -17.83
N LEU A 113 -5.70 7.86 -17.08
CA LEU A 113 -4.99 7.58 -15.84
C LEU A 113 -5.91 6.91 -14.80
N ARG A 114 -5.51 5.72 -14.33
CA ARG A 114 -6.21 4.88 -13.34
C ARG A 114 -5.33 4.48 -12.16
N ALA A 115 -4.02 4.40 -12.33
CA ALA A 115 -3.14 3.93 -11.26
C ALA A 115 -1.93 4.83 -11.05
N LEU A 116 -1.66 5.17 -9.79
CA LEU A 116 -0.50 5.93 -9.37
C LEU A 116 0.19 5.24 -8.21
N PHE A 117 1.52 5.12 -8.30
CA PHE A 117 2.38 4.82 -7.17
C PHE A 117 3.36 5.98 -6.99
N ILE A 118 3.27 6.66 -5.85
CA ILE A 118 4.16 7.77 -5.50
C ILE A 118 5.15 7.33 -4.43
N GLY A 119 6.44 7.46 -4.72
CA GLY A 119 7.52 7.11 -3.80
C GLY A 119 8.03 5.68 -3.96
N ASP A 120 8.06 5.11 -5.17
CA ASP A 120 8.76 3.81 -5.39
C ASP A 120 10.28 3.98 -5.26
N ILE A 121 10.69 4.16 -4.01
CA ILE A 121 12.02 4.52 -3.50
C ILE A 121 12.46 3.39 -2.58
N THR A 122 13.65 2.87 -2.85
CA THR A 122 14.26 1.80 -2.08
C THR A 122 14.98 2.32 -0.84
N TYR A 123 15.23 1.43 0.13
CA TYR A 123 16.02 1.76 1.32
C TYR A 123 17.42 2.32 0.98
N GLU A 124 18.06 1.82 -0.10
CA GLU A 124 19.36 2.35 -0.53
C GLU A 124 19.29 3.78 -1.09
N GLU A 125 18.14 4.20 -1.60
CA GLU A 125 17.94 5.55 -2.16
C GLU A 125 17.53 6.56 -1.08
N CYS A 126 16.58 6.19 -0.23
CA CYS A 126 16.12 6.98 0.91
C CYS A 126 15.39 6.08 1.90
N GLU A 127 15.82 6.14 3.16
CA GLU A 127 15.11 5.53 4.29
C GLU A 127 13.63 6.00 4.31
N ILE A 128 12.71 5.06 4.51
CA ILE A 128 11.26 5.31 4.37
C ILE A 128 10.76 6.31 5.41
N SER A 129 11.38 6.32 6.59
CA SER A 129 11.08 7.26 7.68
C SER A 129 11.54 8.68 7.38
N TRP A 130 12.33 8.90 6.31
CA TRP A 130 12.79 10.22 5.90
C TRP A 130 12.02 10.77 4.71
N ILE A 131 11.34 9.92 3.93
CA ILE A 131 10.65 10.33 2.69
C ILE A 131 9.57 11.37 2.99
N ILE A 132 9.82 12.61 2.56
CA ILE A 132 8.88 13.73 2.68
C ILE A 132 7.83 13.66 1.57
N GLN A 133 6.57 13.62 1.97
CA GLN A 133 5.40 13.62 1.14
C GLN A 133 4.73 15.01 1.03
N GLY A 134 3.63 15.07 0.30
CA GLY A 134 2.84 16.29 0.09
C GLY A 134 1.34 16.05 0.25
N SER A 135 0.53 16.88 -0.42
CA SER A 135 -0.92 16.89 -0.32
C SER A 135 -1.60 16.14 -1.47
N TYR A 136 -2.40 15.13 -1.14
CA TYR A 136 -2.99 14.20 -2.10
C TYR A 136 -4.48 14.45 -2.39
N GLN A 137 -5.19 15.20 -1.54
CA GLN A 137 -6.60 15.51 -1.78
C GLN A 137 -6.81 16.25 -3.13
N PRO A 138 -6.00 17.26 -3.51
CA PRO A 138 -6.13 17.91 -4.82
C PRO A 138 -5.93 16.95 -5.99
N LEU A 139 -5.01 15.99 -5.87
CA LEU A 139 -4.74 14.96 -6.88
C LEU A 139 -5.96 14.05 -7.07
N LEU A 140 -6.51 13.55 -5.96
CA LEU A 140 -7.71 12.71 -5.97
C LEU A 140 -8.91 13.42 -6.59
N ASN A 141 -9.09 14.72 -6.33
CA ASN A 141 -10.13 15.54 -6.95
C ASN A 141 -9.90 15.74 -8.46
N ALA A 142 -8.65 15.88 -8.89
CA ALA A 142 -8.29 16.07 -10.29
C ALA A 142 -8.47 14.81 -11.14
N PHE A 143 -8.37 13.62 -10.54
CA PHE A 143 -8.44 12.33 -11.21
C PHE A 143 -9.60 11.45 -10.72
N PRO A 144 -10.88 11.81 -10.96
CA PRO A 144 -12.04 11.08 -10.44
C PRO A 144 -12.20 9.65 -10.97
N SER A 145 -11.42 9.26 -11.98
CA SER A 145 -11.38 7.90 -12.53
C SER A 145 -10.25 7.06 -11.94
N LEU A 146 -9.44 7.58 -11.00
CA LEU A 146 -8.37 6.83 -10.35
C LEU A 146 -8.94 5.61 -9.61
N GLU A 147 -8.29 4.47 -9.80
CA GLU A 147 -8.65 3.17 -9.25
C GLU A 147 -7.63 2.72 -8.21
N VAL A 148 -6.34 2.99 -8.42
CA VAL A 148 -5.24 2.56 -7.55
C VAL A 148 -4.40 3.77 -7.14
N LEU A 149 -4.19 3.94 -5.84
CA LEU A 149 -3.23 4.89 -5.28
C LEU A 149 -2.35 4.17 -4.26
N ARG A 150 -1.05 4.13 -4.52
CA ARG A 150 -0.03 3.70 -3.56
C ARG A 150 0.88 4.88 -3.21
N ILE A 151 1.24 5.00 -1.93
CA ILE A 151 2.10 6.06 -1.40
C ILE A 151 3.13 5.41 -0.48
N ARG A 152 4.41 5.77 -0.62
CA ARG A 152 5.49 5.32 0.27
C ARG A 152 6.14 6.51 0.97
N GLY A 153 6.26 6.44 2.29
CA GLY A 153 6.63 7.56 3.17
C GLY A 153 5.41 8.27 3.75
N SER A 154 5.51 8.75 4.98
CA SER A 154 4.43 9.43 5.71
C SER A 154 4.82 10.83 6.25
N ASN A 155 6.11 11.22 6.18
CA ASN A 155 6.53 12.54 6.66
C ASN A 155 5.89 13.65 5.84
N GLY A 156 5.14 14.56 6.48
CA GLY A 156 4.45 15.62 5.74
C GLY A 156 3.34 15.11 4.80
N LEU A 157 2.93 13.84 4.92
CA LEU A 157 1.82 13.29 4.17
C LEU A 157 0.51 13.97 4.59
N GLU A 158 -0.17 14.59 3.63
CA GLU A 158 -1.46 15.23 3.85
C GLU A 158 -2.54 14.60 2.99
N ILE A 159 -3.50 13.96 3.63
CA ILE A 159 -4.72 13.45 3.00
C ILE A 159 -5.91 14.01 3.77
N ALA A 160 -6.45 15.15 3.33
CA ALA A 160 -7.70 15.68 3.87
C ALA A 160 -8.89 14.80 3.46
N PRO A 161 -9.99 14.75 4.23
CA PRO A 161 -11.15 13.91 3.94
C PRO A 161 -11.68 14.12 2.51
N PHE A 162 -12.06 13.03 1.84
CA PHE A 162 -12.46 13.07 0.44
C PHE A 162 -13.52 12.02 0.08
N GLU A 163 -14.16 12.18 -1.07
CA GLU A 163 -15.02 11.15 -1.66
C GLU A 163 -14.46 10.76 -3.02
N HIS A 164 -14.19 9.47 -3.22
CA HIS A 164 -13.66 8.96 -4.48
C HIS A 164 -14.43 7.74 -4.96
N ALA A 165 -15.27 7.94 -5.98
CA ALA A 165 -16.22 6.93 -6.43
C ALA A 165 -15.57 5.69 -7.07
N ASN A 166 -14.34 5.81 -7.57
CA ASN A 166 -13.67 4.75 -8.34
C ASN A 166 -12.45 4.12 -7.68
N LEU A 167 -11.96 4.68 -6.56
CA LEU A 167 -10.77 4.14 -5.92
C LEU A 167 -11.11 2.77 -5.34
N CYS A 168 -10.42 1.74 -5.80
CA CYS A 168 -10.58 0.36 -5.38
C CYS A 168 -9.37 -0.17 -4.60
N GLU A 169 -8.20 0.43 -4.77
CA GLU A 169 -6.98 0.13 -4.00
C GLU A 169 -6.38 1.41 -3.42
N LEU A 170 -6.11 1.37 -2.12
CA LEU A 170 -5.32 2.36 -1.41
C LEU A 170 -4.24 1.63 -0.60
N ALA A 171 -2.97 1.98 -0.84
CA ALA A 171 -1.85 1.53 -0.03
C ALA A 171 -1.04 2.71 0.50
N ILE A 172 -0.68 2.66 1.78
CA ILE A 172 0.25 3.60 2.42
C ILE A 172 1.34 2.78 3.12
N GLU A 173 2.55 2.89 2.61
CA GLU A 173 3.76 2.22 3.09
C GLU A 173 4.58 3.24 3.87
N CYS A 174 4.88 3.00 5.14
CA CYS A 174 5.67 3.90 5.98
C CYS A 174 6.18 3.19 7.23
N GLY A 175 7.28 3.69 7.82
CA GLY A 175 7.80 3.19 9.10
C GLY A 175 7.01 3.63 10.33
N GLY A 176 6.03 4.54 10.16
CA GLY A 176 5.11 4.99 11.20
C GLY A 176 3.95 5.80 10.60
N LEU A 177 2.72 5.28 10.72
CA LEU A 177 1.52 5.92 10.14
C LEU A 177 0.87 6.89 11.14
N PRO A 178 0.83 8.21 10.86
CA PRO A 178 0.18 9.16 11.75
C PRO A 178 -1.33 8.93 11.82
N VAL A 179 -1.89 8.91 13.02
CA VAL A 179 -3.31 8.68 13.31
C VAL A 179 -4.21 9.73 12.67
N ALA A 180 -3.67 10.94 12.43
CA ALA A 180 -4.38 11.99 11.70
C ALA A 180 -4.78 11.53 10.28
N ILE A 181 -3.94 10.72 9.62
CA ILE A 181 -4.27 10.13 8.31
C ILE A 181 -5.42 9.12 8.45
N VAL A 182 -5.36 8.24 9.46
CA VAL A 182 -6.43 7.27 9.77
C VAL A 182 -7.76 7.97 10.06
N HIS A 183 -7.74 9.07 10.82
CA HIS A 183 -8.93 9.87 11.11
C HIS A 183 -9.50 10.54 9.87
N ASN A 184 -8.66 11.06 8.97
CA ASN A 184 -9.14 11.65 7.71
C ASN A 184 -9.72 10.58 6.77
N LEU A 185 -9.12 9.39 6.70
CA LEU A 185 -9.68 8.26 5.95
C LEU A 185 -11.02 7.80 6.54
N THR A 186 -11.17 7.82 7.86
CA THR A 186 -12.44 7.52 8.54
C THR A 186 -13.55 8.50 8.16
N GLN A 187 -13.20 9.75 7.84
CA GLN A 187 -14.13 10.78 7.36
C GLN A 187 -14.35 10.76 5.84
N SER A 188 -13.64 9.89 5.12
CA SER A 188 -13.69 9.79 3.67
C SER A 188 -14.72 8.76 3.21
N ARG A 189 -15.13 8.85 1.94
CA ARG A 189 -16.09 7.93 1.32
C ARG A 189 -15.48 7.24 0.11
N LEU A 190 -15.21 5.96 0.26
CA LEU A 190 -14.55 5.11 -0.75
C LEU A 190 -15.46 3.94 -1.14
N PRO A 191 -16.57 4.19 -1.86
CA PRO A 191 -17.60 3.20 -2.06
C PRO A 191 -17.18 2.08 -3.02
N ARG A 192 -15.97 2.03 -3.56
CA ARG A 192 -15.46 0.91 -4.37
C ARG A 192 -14.19 0.27 -3.81
N LEU A 193 -13.75 0.69 -2.61
CA LEU A 193 -12.55 0.14 -1.99
C LEU A 193 -12.71 -1.36 -1.77
N ALA A 194 -11.75 -2.12 -2.30
CA ALA A 194 -11.67 -3.56 -2.18
C ALA A 194 -10.30 -4.01 -1.66
N HIS A 195 -9.28 -3.15 -1.76
CA HIS A 195 -7.95 -3.38 -1.23
C HIS A 195 -7.56 -2.18 -0.36
N LEU A 196 -7.29 -2.43 0.91
CA LEU A 196 -6.70 -1.47 1.83
C LEU A 196 -5.42 -2.07 2.40
N GLU A 197 -4.30 -1.38 2.23
CA GLU A 197 -3.00 -1.76 2.79
C GLU A 197 -2.43 -0.56 3.56
N LEU A 198 -2.19 -0.75 4.86
CA LEU A 198 -1.61 0.28 5.72
C LEU A 198 -0.45 -0.36 6.48
N TRP A 199 0.73 0.24 6.37
CA TRP A 199 1.86 -0.10 7.22
C TRP A 199 1.79 0.77 8.45
N LEU A 200 1.58 0.15 9.62
CA LEU A 200 1.34 0.88 10.85
C LEU A 200 2.64 1.48 11.38
N GLY A 201 3.72 0.72 11.30
CA GLY A 201 5.03 1.09 11.79
C GLY A 201 5.13 1.07 13.32
N THR A 202 6.07 1.88 13.82
CA THR A 202 6.36 2.07 15.25
C THR A 202 6.37 3.57 15.62
N ASP A 203 6.26 3.85 16.91
CA ASP A 203 6.16 5.22 17.44
C ASP A 203 7.45 6.02 17.24
N GLU A 204 8.60 5.34 17.15
CA GLU A 204 9.90 5.94 16.81
C GLU A 204 9.87 6.68 15.46
N TYR A 205 9.04 6.24 14.53
CA TYR A 205 8.94 6.78 13.16
C TYR A 205 7.59 7.42 12.84
N GLY A 206 6.82 7.77 13.87
CA GLY A 206 5.64 8.63 13.75
C GLY A 206 4.29 7.94 13.90
N PHE A 207 4.24 6.65 14.22
CA PHE A 207 3.00 6.00 14.61
C PHE A 207 2.51 6.54 15.97
N ASP A 208 1.27 7.01 16.03
CA ASP A 208 0.65 7.53 17.25
C ASP A 208 -0.81 7.05 17.43
N GLY A 209 -1.17 5.97 16.72
CA GLY A 209 -2.52 5.39 16.73
C GLY A 209 -2.67 4.17 17.64
N GLY A 210 -3.90 3.64 17.71
CA GLY A 210 -4.18 2.36 18.36
C GLY A 210 -5.30 1.59 17.68
N VAL A 211 -5.58 0.38 18.16
CA VAL A 211 -6.61 -0.52 17.62
C VAL A 211 -7.97 0.18 17.44
N ASP A 212 -8.36 1.04 18.37
CA ASP A 212 -9.63 1.78 18.31
C ASP A 212 -9.74 2.71 17.09
N ASP A 213 -8.63 3.25 16.58
CA ASP A 213 -8.62 4.12 15.41
C ASP A 213 -8.84 3.30 14.13
N TYR A 214 -8.15 2.17 14.01
CA TYR A 214 -8.33 1.23 12.90
C TYR A 214 -9.72 0.59 12.92
N ALA A 215 -10.28 0.33 14.12
CA ALA A 215 -11.64 -0.16 14.26
C ALA A 215 -12.68 0.83 13.74
N LYS A 216 -12.52 2.13 14.04
CA LYS A 216 -13.39 3.19 13.51
C LYS A 216 -13.23 3.30 12.00
N LEU A 217 -12.00 3.25 11.49
CA LEU A 217 -11.71 3.29 10.06
C LEU A 217 -12.42 2.16 9.31
N LEU A 218 -12.20 0.91 9.73
CA LEU A 218 -12.77 -0.27 9.07
C LEU A 218 -14.30 -0.33 9.18
N THR A 219 -14.87 0.23 10.24
CA THR A 219 -16.32 0.42 10.35
C THR A 219 -16.82 1.45 9.33
N ALA A 220 -16.15 2.59 9.21
CA ALA A 220 -16.55 3.66 8.29
C ALA A 220 -16.43 3.26 6.82
N LEU A 221 -15.42 2.44 6.48
CA LEU A 221 -15.20 1.92 5.13
C LEU A 221 -16.07 0.71 4.77
N ASP A 222 -16.81 0.15 5.74
CA ASP A 222 -17.51 -1.13 5.62
C ASP A 222 -16.56 -2.26 5.18
N ALA A 223 -15.71 -2.71 6.11
CA ALA A 223 -14.69 -3.72 5.86
C ALA A 223 -15.20 -5.04 5.24
N SER A 224 -16.49 -5.35 5.36
CA SER A 224 -17.10 -6.52 4.70
C SER A 224 -17.05 -6.47 3.17
N ARG A 225 -16.77 -5.28 2.61
CA ARG A 225 -16.65 -5.04 1.17
C ARG A 225 -15.23 -5.20 0.66
N LEU A 226 -14.26 -5.25 1.57
CA LEU A 226 -12.88 -5.51 1.21
C LEU A 226 -12.73 -6.95 0.72
N ARG A 227 -11.70 -7.14 -0.09
CA ARG A 227 -11.16 -8.43 -0.49
C ARG A 227 -9.79 -8.63 0.11
N TYR A 228 -9.04 -7.54 0.26
CA TYR A 228 -7.74 -7.53 0.90
C TYR A 228 -7.71 -6.47 2.00
N LEU A 229 -7.25 -6.86 3.18
CA LEU A 229 -6.90 -5.98 4.27
C LEU A 229 -5.47 -6.29 4.73
N GLY A 230 -4.58 -5.31 4.57
CA GLY A 230 -3.24 -5.32 5.15
C GLY A 230 -3.16 -4.30 6.28
N LEU A 231 -2.91 -4.78 7.50
CA LEU A 231 -2.48 -3.96 8.64
C LEU A 231 -1.08 -4.44 9.01
N LYS A 232 -0.13 -4.03 8.17
CA LYS A 232 1.22 -4.57 8.11
C LYS A 232 2.17 -3.80 9.02
N ASP A 233 3.34 -4.37 9.23
CA ASP A 233 4.48 -3.67 9.81
C ASP A 233 4.15 -3.02 11.16
N ALA A 234 3.33 -3.71 11.96
CA ALA A 234 2.72 -3.12 13.15
C ALA A 234 3.50 -3.50 14.41
N ASP A 235 3.90 -2.50 15.18
CA ASP A 235 4.48 -2.71 16.51
C ASP A 235 3.43 -3.21 17.52
N ILE A 236 2.15 -2.92 17.26
CA ILE A 236 0.99 -3.41 18.03
C ILE A 236 0.36 -4.69 17.43
N ALA A 237 1.13 -5.52 16.74
CA ALA A 237 0.62 -6.63 15.93
C ALA A 237 -0.25 -7.63 16.72
N ASP A 238 0.13 -7.99 17.96
CA ASP A 238 -0.66 -8.91 18.79
C ASP A 238 -2.04 -8.34 19.12
N ASP A 239 -2.13 -7.05 19.48
CA ASP A 239 -3.39 -6.37 19.79
C ASP A 239 -4.28 -6.24 18.55
N VAL A 240 -3.69 -5.92 17.40
CA VAL A 240 -4.39 -5.90 16.10
C VAL A 240 -4.94 -7.29 15.77
N ALA A 241 -4.12 -8.34 15.88
CA ALA A 241 -4.49 -9.73 15.61
C ALA A 241 -5.66 -10.19 16.50
N ILE A 242 -5.58 -9.91 17.80
CA ILE A 242 -6.65 -10.21 18.78
C ILE A 242 -7.95 -9.52 18.37
N TRP A 243 -7.88 -8.24 18.01
CA TRP A 243 -9.05 -7.49 17.62
C TRP A 243 -9.66 -7.99 16.31
N VAL A 244 -8.88 -8.10 15.22
CA VAL A 244 -9.39 -8.55 13.91
C VAL A 244 -9.97 -9.96 13.98
N ALA A 245 -9.36 -10.85 14.76
CA ALA A 245 -9.84 -12.22 14.95
C ALA A 245 -11.27 -12.29 15.53
N SER A 246 -11.72 -11.24 16.24
CA SER A 246 -13.08 -11.14 16.78
C SER A 246 -14.10 -10.56 15.80
N GLN A 247 -13.68 -10.11 14.61
CA GLN A 247 -14.52 -9.36 13.70
C GLN A 247 -15.29 -10.26 12.70
N PRO A 248 -16.62 -10.18 12.64
CA PRO A 248 -17.41 -11.01 11.72
C PRO A 248 -17.17 -10.74 10.23
N TRP A 249 -16.81 -9.50 9.87
CA TRP A 249 -16.55 -9.13 8.47
C TRP A 249 -15.34 -9.87 7.89
N LEU A 250 -14.48 -10.45 8.73
CA LEU A 250 -13.33 -11.23 8.29
C LEU A 250 -13.74 -12.48 7.49
N ALA A 251 -14.94 -12.99 7.71
CA ALA A 251 -15.47 -14.11 6.93
C ALA A 251 -15.88 -13.74 5.48
N GLU A 252 -15.94 -12.44 5.15
CA GLU A 252 -16.37 -11.93 3.85
C GLU A 252 -15.22 -11.45 2.96
N ILE A 253 -14.00 -11.37 3.52
CA ILE A 253 -12.79 -10.95 2.80
C ILE A 253 -11.98 -12.17 2.32
N ASP A 254 -11.11 -11.96 1.35
CA ASP A 254 -10.28 -13.04 0.79
C ASP A 254 -8.95 -13.18 1.53
N THR A 255 -8.30 -12.06 1.85
CA THR A 255 -6.96 -12.03 2.44
C THR A 255 -6.88 -11.08 3.62
N LEU A 256 -6.33 -11.58 4.73
CA LEU A 256 -5.83 -10.79 5.85
C LEU A 256 -4.29 -10.85 5.83
N ASP A 257 -3.65 -9.69 5.82
CA ASP A 257 -2.19 -9.55 5.89
C ASP A 257 -1.82 -8.76 7.16
N LEU A 258 -1.14 -9.44 8.08
CA LEU A 258 -0.57 -8.92 9.33
C LEU A 258 0.96 -9.11 9.34
N SER A 259 1.57 -9.23 8.15
CA SER A 259 3.00 -9.47 8.01
C SER A 259 3.84 -8.28 8.50
N MET A 260 5.14 -8.49 8.64
CA MET A 260 6.16 -7.45 8.92
C MET A 260 6.07 -6.82 10.32
N GLY A 261 5.12 -7.24 11.16
CA GLY A 261 4.96 -6.71 12.51
C GLY A 261 5.65 -7.55 13.58
N THR A 262 5.32 -7.24 14.83
CA THR A 262 5.85 -7.89 16.04
C THR A 262 5.00 -9.07 16.52
N LEU A 263 4.23 -9.70 15.61
CA LEU A 263 3.22 -10.72 15.92
C LEU A 263 3.83 -11.91 16.66
N GLY A 264 3.30 -12.25 17.83
CA GLY A 264 3.74 -13.38 18.62
C GLY A 264 2.63 -14.37 18.94
N ASP A 265 2.91 -15.24 19.91
CA ASP A 265 2.03 -16.34 20.31
C ASP A 265 0.64 -15.89 20.76
N ALA A 266 0.52 -14.70 21.35
CA ALA A 266 -0.76 -14.16 21.82
C ALA A 266 -1.69 -13.83 20.64
N GLY A 267 -1.20 -13.12 19.62
CA GLY A 267 -1.93 -12.83 18.40
C GLY A 267 -2.21 -14.11 17.60
N ALA A 268 -1.24 -14.99 17.48
CA ALA A 268 -1.40 -16.30 16.82
C ALA A 268 -2.51 -17.14 17.45
N ALA A 269 -2.58 -17.16 18.80
CA ALA A 269 -3.63 -17.85 19.53
C ALA A 269 -5.03 -17.31 19.21
N ALA A 270 -5.17 -16.00 19.14
CA ALA A 270 -6.45 -15.38 18.78
C ALA A 270 -6.86 -15.70 17.35
N LEU A 271 -5.92 -15.61 16.40
CA LEU A 271 -6.17 -15.95 14.99
C LEU A 271 -6.60 -17.42 14.83
N PHE A 272 -5.90 -18.35 15.48
CA PHE A 272 -6.23 -19.78 15.42
C PHE A 272 -7.60 -20.11 16.02
N ALA A 273 -7.99 -19.39 17.09
CA ALA A 273 -9.27 -19.59 17.77
C ALA A 273 -10.46 -18.97 17.03
N SER A 274 -10.22 -18.14 16.01
CA SER A 274 -11.28 -17.47 15.25
C SER A 274 -11.94 -18.38 14.22
N ASP A 275 -13.26 -18.51 14.30
CA ASP A 275 -14.05 -19.16 13.26
C ASP A 275 -14.10 -18.34 11.95
N TYR A 276 -13.87 -17.03 12.03
CA TYR A 276 -13.89 -16.13 10.87
C TYR A 276 -12.60 -16.23 10.06
N VAL A 277 -11.43 -16.34 10.72
CA VAL A 277 -10.14 -16.57 10.04
C VAL A 277 -10.19 -17.82 9.16
N ARG A 278 -10.88 -18.87 9.62
CA ARG A 278 -11.04 -20.15 8.88
C ARG A 278 -11.82 -20.01 7.55
N GLN A 279 -12.48 -18.89 7.31
CA GLN A 279 -13.21 -18.61 6.07
C GLN A 279 -12.38 -17.82 5.06
N LEU A 280 -11.22 -17.28 5.46
CA LEU A 280 -10.32 -16.59 4.54
C LEU A 280 -9.82 -17.54 3.45
N LYS A 281 -9.39 -16.97 2.32
CA LYS A 281 -8.58 -17.72 1.36
C LYS A 281 -7.12 -17.74 1.80
N ARG A 282 -6.63 -16.61 2.33
CA ARG A 282 -5.24 -16.43 2.72
C ARG A 282 -5.10 -15.63 4.03
N LEU A 283 -4.18 -16.09 4.88
CA LEU A 283 -3.64 -15.35 6.01
C LEU A 283 -2.13 -15.19 5.79
N ASP A 284 -1.64 -13.95 5.73
CA ASP A 284 -0.22 -13.64 5.71
C ASP A 284 0.20 -13.09 7.07
N VAL A 285 1.17 -13.75 7.68
CA VAL A 285 1.79 -13.41 8.96
C VAL A 285 3.30 -13.49 8.84
N SER A 286 3.86 -13.34 7.63
CA SER A 286 5.30 -13.40 7.38
C SER A 286 6.05 -12.32 8.17
N HIS A 287 7.32 -12.55 8.51
CA HIS A 287 8.10 -11.69 9.40
C HIS A 287 7.41 -11.52 10.75
N HIS A 288 7.64 -12.49 11.64
CA HIS A 288 6.93 -12.64 12.90
C HIS A 288 7.80 -13.22 14.02
N TYR A 289 7.28 -13.21 15.25
CA TYR A 289 7.94 -13.70 16.46
C TYR A 289 7.19 -14.87 17.13
N MET A 290 6.26 -15.51 16.39
CA MET A 290 5.57 -16.72 16.84
C MET A 290 6.55 -17.90 17.03
N SER A 291 6.28 -18.72 18.05
CA SER A 291 6.96 -20.00 18.25
C SER A 291 6.55 -21.04 17.20
N ASP A 292 7.38 -22.08 17.05
CA ASP A 292 7.12 -23.21 16.15
C ASP A 292 5.75 -23.85 16.40
N GLU A 293 5.34 -23.97 17.66
CA GLU A 293 4.04 -24.52 18.04
C GLU A 293 2.88 -23.73 17.40
N TRP A 294 2.97 -22.40 17.41
CA TRP A 294 1.92 -21.55 16.85
C TRP A 294 1.97 -21.45 15.34
N MET A 295 3.15 -21.49 14.73
CA MET A 295 3.27 -21.66 13.28
C MET A 295 2.61 -22.95 12.81
N GLU A 296 2.91 -24.09 13.44
CA GLU A 296 2.30 -25.38 13.09
C GLU A 296 0.78 -25.35 13.24
N LYS A 297 0.27 -24.73 14.32
CA LYS A 297 -1.17 -24.56 14.53
C LYS A 297 -1.82 -23.71 13.44
N LEU A 298 -1.27 -22.55 13.10
CA LEU A 298 -1.82 -21.71 12.04
C LEU A 298 -1.75 -22.42 10.68
N GLN A 299 -0.65 -23.07 10.35
CA GLN A 299 -0.50 -23.84 9.10
C GLN A 299 -1.46 -25.03 9.00
N SER A 300 -2.04 -25.49 10.12
CA SER A 300 -3.07 -26.53 10.13
C SER A 300 -4.48 -26.02 9.77
N LEU A 301 -4.68 -24.71 9.65
CA LEU A 301 -5.96 -24.12 9.24
C LEU A 301 -6.30 -24.52 7.79
N PRO A 302 -7.60 -24.62 7.43
CA PRO A 302 -8.03 -25.02 6.10
C PRO A 302 -7.95 -23.89 5.05
N ILE A 303 -6.94 -23.03 5.16
CA ILE A 303 -6.71 -21.83 4.34
C ILE A 303 -5.23 -21.79 3.92
N GLU A 304 -4.86 -20.91 2.98
CA GLU A 304 -3.44 -20.65 2.73
C GLU A 304 -2.87 -19.79 3.88
N VAL A 305 -1.85 -20.29 4.57
CA VAL A 305 -1.13 -19.53 5.61
C VAL A 305 0.30 -19.32 5.14
N ILE A 306 0.72 -18.06 5.09
CA ILE A 306 2.11 -17.66 4.83
C ILE A 306 2.68 -17.20 6.16
N ALA A 307 3.68 -17.93 6.67
CA ALA A 307 4.33 -17.70 7.95
C ALA A 307 5.84 -17.88 7.77
N ASP A 308 6.37 -17.21 6.75
CA ASP A 308 7.80 -17.20 6.46
C ASP A 308 8.50 -16.18 7.37
N GLU A 309 9.84 -16.23 7.46
CA GLU A 309 10.64 -15.25 8.20
C GLU A 309 10.32 -15.19 9.71
N GLN A 310 10.41 -16.33 10.39
CA GLN A 310 10.40 -16.38 11.85
C GLN A 310 11.63 -15.66 12.44
N LEU A 311 11.40 -14.82 13.43
CA LEU A 311 12.39 -14.05 14.16
C LEU A 311 12.40 -14.42 15.64
N GLU A 312 13.54 -14.18 16.28
CA GLU A 312 13.71 -14.25 17.73
C GLU A 312 13.75 -12.82 18.29
N ALA A 313 13.11 -12.62 19.45
CA ALA A 313 13.25 -11.37 20.18
C ALA A 313 14.72 -11.14 20.56
N ASP A 314 15.09 -9.87 20.78
CA ASP A 314 16.45 -9.56 21.21
C ASP A 314 16.74 -10.02 22.65
N GLU A 315 17.94 -9.72 23.15
CA GLU A 315 18.36 -10.11 24.50
C GLU A 315 17.50 -9.51 25.62
N ASP A 316 16.73 -8.46 25.34
CA ASP A 316 15.84 -7.74 26.26
C ASP A 316 14.35 -8.10 26.03
N ASP A 317 14.06 -9.19 25.31
CA ASP A 317 12.73 -9.65 24.88
C ASP A 317 11.98 -8.62 23.98
N TRP A 318 12.72 -7.72 23.32
CA TRP A 318 12.17 -6.72 22.40
C TRP A 318 11.97 -7.30 20.99
N ARG A 319 10.93 -6.80 20.30
CA ARG A 319 10.57 -7.19 18.93
C ARG A 319 10.58 -5.95 18.06
N TYR A 320 10.97 -6.13 16.80
CA TYR A 320 11.08 -5.04 15.84
C TYR A 320 10.16 -5.29 14.64
N VAL A 321 9.62 -4.21 14.10
CA VAL A 321 8.95 -4.20 12.81
C VAL A 321 9.97 -4.42 11.69
N ALA A 322 9.54 -4.90 10.53
CA ALA A 322 10.44 -5.19 9.41
C ALA A 322 11.01 -3.92 8.78
N VAL A 323 10.22 -2.84 8.82
CA VAL A 323 10.56 -1.56 8.20
C VAL A 323 10.33 -0.44 9.21
N GLY A 324 11.40 0.25 9.58
CA GLY A 324 11.36 1.38 10.50
C GLY A 324 11.98 2.61 9.84
N GLU A 325 13.31 2.62 9.81
CA GLU A 325 14.14 3.50 8.98
C GLU A 325 14.21 3.03 7.52
#